data_AF-A0A0G9GWU4-F1
#
_entry.id   AF-A0A0G9GWU4-F1
#
_cell.length_a   1.000
_cell.length_b   1.000
_cell.length_c   1.000
_cell.angle_alpha   90.00
_cell.angle_beta   90.00
_cell.angle_gamma   90.00
#
_symmetry.space_group_name_H-M   'P 1'
#
loop_
_entity.id
_entity.type
_entity.pdbx_description
1 polymer ?
#
loop_
_entity_poly.entity_id
_entity_poly.type
_entity_poly.pdbx_seq_one_letter_code
_entity_poly.pdbx_strand_id
1 'polypeptide(L)'
;MQIPVLGVDPSFRNWGLARGMLDLETGILSGLDLKLGETKPDGTKQVRQNSKDMQAAEDITTGVIDWFKEAKVIFVEVPVGSQSANGMKSYGVCVGILGALRALGHEIIEVTPIENKVALSGIKTASKDVMI
;
A
#
# COMPACT_ATOMS: atom_id res chain seq x y z
N MET A 1 20.04 2.21 16.22
CA MET A 1 19.48 3.45 15.60
C MET A 1 18.10 3.14 15.07
N GLN A 2 17.08 3.97 15.31
CA GLN A 2 15.72 3.74 14.84
C GLN A 2 15.32 4.68 13.70
N ILE A 3 14.61 4.15 12.70
CA ILE A 3 14.05 4.94 11.60
C ILE A 3 12.54 4.69 11.46
N PRO A 4 11.74 5.71 11.09
CA PRO A 4 10.33 5.50 10.77
C PRO A 4 10.20 4.79 9.43
N VAL A 5 9.43 3.70 9.40
CA VAL A 5 9.15 2.92 8.19
C VAL A 5 7.66 2.76 7.97
N LEU A 6 7.27 2.56 6.71
CA LEU A 6 5.89 2.33 6.31
C LEU A 6 5.78 1.07 5.46
N GLY A 7 4.96 0.11 5.89
CA GLY A 7 4.47 -0.99 5.06
C GLY A 7 3.16 -0.60 4.38
N VAL A 8 3.01 -0.98 3.11
CA VAL A 8 1.86 -0.61 2.27
C VAL A 8 1.31 -1.83 1.54
N ASP A 9 0.00 -2.05 1.70
CA ASP A 9 -0.79 -3.04 0.95
C ASP A 9 -1.80 -2.28 0.06
N PRO A 10 -1.43 -1.96 -1.19
CA PRO A 10 -2.20 -1.07 -2.04
C PRO A 10 -3.43 -1.76 -2.67
N SER A 11 -4.58 -1.11 -2.59
CA SER A 11 -5.79 -1.52 -3.29
C SER A 11 -6.67 -0.30 -3.58
N PHE A 12 -7.40 -0.33 -4.70
CA PHE A 12 -8.19 0.81 -5.16
C PHE A 12 -9.46 1.08 -4.31
N ARG A 13 -9.75 0.25 -3.31
CA ARG A 13 -10.88 0.46 -2.39
C ARG A 13 -10.45 0.61 -0.94
N ASN A 14 -9.49 -0.21 -0.51
CA ASN A 14 -9.04 -0.32 0.86
C ASN A 14 -7.51 -0.39 0.85
N TRP A 15 -6.84 0.73 1.09
CA TRP A 15 -5.39 0.84 1.04
C TRP A 15 -4.80 0.66 2.44
N GLY A 16 -4.17 -0.49 2.67
CA GLY A 16 -3.60 -0.85 3.98
C GLY A 16 -2.27 -0.16 4.23
N LEU A 17 -2.09 0.35 5.44
CA LEU A 17 -0.87 1.01 5.90
C LEU A 17 -0.51 0.52 7.31
N ALA A 18 0.78 0.25 7.51
CA ALA A 18 1.36 -0.04 8.83
C ALA A 18 2.64 0.77 9.02
N ARG A 19 2.65 1.72 9.96
CA ARG A 19 3.84 2.51 10.30
C ARG A 19 4.45 2.04 11.60
N GLY A 20 5.76 2.16 11.74
CA GLY A 20 6.46 1.86 12.97
C GLY A 20 7.91 2.35 12.94
N MET A 21 8.63 2.09 14.03
CA MET A 21 10.04 2.39 14.18
C MET A 21 10.85 1.11 14.02
N LEU A 22 11.66 1.04 12.97
CA LEU A 22 12.59 -0.06 12.72
C LEU A 22 13.93 0.25 13.37
N ASP A 23 14.38 -0.59 14.29
CA ASP A 23 15.74 -0.54 14.80
C ASP A 23 16.69 -1.26 13.86
N LEU A 24 17.68 -0.53 13.32
CA LEU A 24 18.61 -1.06 12.31
C LEU A 24 19.71 -1.97 12.86
N GLU A 25 19.90 -2.01 14.18
CA GLU A 25 20.90 -2.88 14.82
C GLU A 25 20.30 -4.26 15.13
N THR A 26 19.03 -4.27 15.55
CA THR A 26 18.34 -5.48 16.00
C THR A 26 17.34 -6.02 14.98
N GLY A 27 16.89 -5.21 14.02
CA GLY A 27 15.83 -5.54 13.06
C GLY A 27 14.42 -5.51 13.66
N ILE A 28 14.26 -5.05 14.90
CA ILE A 28 12.96 -5.07 15.59
C ILE A 28 12.11 -3.88 15.15
N LEU A 29 10.87 -4.16 14.75
CA LEU A 29 9.83 -3.16 14.49
C LEU A 29 9.02 -2.91 15.77
N SER A 30 8.84 -1.65 16.13
CA SER A 30 8.13 -1.23 17.36
C SER A 30 7.22 -0.03 17.10
N GLY A 31 6.31 0.27 18.04
CA GLY A 31 5.42 1.44 17.94
C GLY A 31 4.48 1.36 16.72
N LEU A 32 3.92 0.18 16.48
CA LEU A 32 3.04 -0.06 15.34
C LEU A 32 1.76 0.76 15.42
N ASP A 33 1.43 1.42 14.32
CA ASP A 33 0.15 2.07 14.09
C ASP A 33 -0.37 1.70 12.70
N LEU A 34 -1.67 1.45 12.62
CA LEU A 34 -2.34 0.89 11.44
C LEU A 34 -3.37 1.88 10.91
N LYS A 35 -3.44 2.00 9.58
CA LYS A 35 -4.46 2.81 8.92
C LYS A 35 -5.00 2.10 7.70
N LEU A 36 -6.30 2.29 7.47
CA LEU A 36 -6.97 1.91 6.24
C LEU A 36 -7.40 3.19 5.51
N GLY A 37 -6.85 3.43 4.33
CA GLY A 37 -7.37 4.45 3.41
C GLY A 37 -8.54 3.87 2.63
N GLU A 38 -9.73 4.40 2.81
CA GLU A 38 -10.95 3.86 2.20
C GLU A 38 -11.60 4.88 1.25
N THR A 39 -12.03 4.41 0.08
CA THR A 39 -12.84 5.23 -0.83
C THR A 39 -14.25 5.41 -0.28
N LYS A 40 -14.85 6.58 -0.49
CA LYS A 40 -16.26 6.84 -0.15
C LYS A 40 -17.08 6.95 -1.43
N PRO A 41 -17.53 5.81 -2.00
CA PRO A 41 -18.22 5.84 -3.29
C PRO A 41 -19.52 6.63 -3.21
N ASP A 42 -19.67 7.61 -4.09
CA ASP A 42 -20.95 8.29 -4.30
C ASP A 42 -21.96 7.33 -4.98
N GLY A 43 -23.02 7.01 -4.25
CA GLY A 43 -24.10 6.12 -4.67
C GLY A 43 -25.07 6.74 -5.68
N THR A 44 -24.96 8.03 -5.98
CA THR A 44 -25.85 8.69 -6.94
C THR A 44 -25.66 8.11 -8.35
N LYS A 45 -26.79 7.78 -9.00
CA LYS A 45 -26.82 7.16 -10.35
C LYS A 45 -26.45 8.14 -11.48
N GLN A 46 -26.32 9.43 -11.19
CA GLN A 46 -26.09 10.46 -12.21
C GLN A 46 -24.60 10.64 -12.56
N VAL A 47 -23.68 10.16 -11.73
CA VAL A 47 -22.24 10.36 -11.92
C VAL A 47 -21.66 9.26 -12.80
N ARG A 48 -20.89 9.66 -13.83
CA ARG A 48 -20.20 8.74 -14.75
C ARG A 48 -19.13 7.92 -14.02
N GLN A 49 -18.86 6.70 -14.49
CA GLN A 49 -17.91 5.79 -13.84
C GLN A 49 -16.49 6.37 -13.72
N ASN A 50 -16.02 7.11 -14.73
CA ASN A 50 -14.70 7.74 -14.71
C ASN A 50 -14.59 8.84 -13.63
N SER A 51 -15.64 9.61 -13.40
CA SER A 51 -15.69 10.59 -12.29
C SER A 51 -15.65 9.88 -10.94
N LYS A 52 -16.35 8.75 -10.79
CA LYS A 52 -16.27 7.92 -9.58
C LYS A 52 -14.89 7.33 -9.35
N ASP A 53 -14.23 6.92 -10.43
CA ASP A 53 -12.87 6.39 -10.36
C ASP A 53 -11.85 7.48 -10.00
N MET A 54 -12.03 8.71 -10.51
CA MET A 54 -11.20 9.85 -10.12
C MET A 54 -11.41 10.22 -8.64
N GLN A 55 -12.65 10.32 -8.18
CA GLN A 55 -12.96 10.55 -6.76
C GLN A 55 -12.32 9.47 -5.88
N ALA A 56 -12.44 8.19 -6.26
CA ALA A 56 -11.82 7.10 -5.52
C ALA A 56 -10.29 7.23 -5.46
N ALA A 57 -9.63 7.61 -6.56
CA ALA A 57 -8.19 7.84 -6.55
C ALA A 57 -7.80 9.03 -5.65
N GLU A 58 -8.61 10.09 -5.64
CA GLU A 58 -8.43 11.25 -4.75
C GLU A 58 -8.63 10.87 -3.27
N ASP A 59 -9.70 10.16 -2.94
CA ASP A 59 -10.01 9.70 -1.57
C ASP A 59 -8.86 8.87 -0.99
N ILE A 60 -8.35 7.91 -1.77
CA ILE A 60 -7.19 7.11 -1.37
C ILE A 60 -5.98 8.01 -1.18
N THR A 61 -5.62 8.81 -2.19
CA THR A 61 -4.40 9.62 -2.15
C THR A 61 -4.41 10.58 -0.96
N THR A 62 -5.49 11.34 -0.78
CA THR A 62 -5.66 12.26 0.34
C THR A 62 -5.68 11.53 1.69
N GLY A 63 -6.27 10.34 1.74
CA GLY A 63 -6.31 9.50 2.94
C GLY A 63 -4.95 8.98 3.37
N VAL A 64 -4.00 8.76 2.45
CA VAL A 64 -2.72 8.08 2.75
C VAL A 64 -1.51 8.99 2.69
N ILE A 65 -1.55 10.12 1.98
CA ILE A 65 -0.35 10.91 1.63
C ILE A 65 0.48 11.36 2.84
N ASP A 66 -0.15 11.68 3.97
CA ASP A 66 0.58 12.14 5.15
C ASP A 66 1.41 11.02 5.79
N TRP A 67 0.98 9.77 5.68
CA TRP A 67 1.75 8.62 6.17
C TRP A 67 3.02 8.39 5.36
N PHE A 68 2.99 8.69 4.05
CA PHE A 68 4.18 8.65 3.19
C PHE A 68 5.20 9.73 3.54
N LYS A 69 4.74 10.92 3.98
CA LYS A 69 5.62 12.04 4.38
C LYS A 69 6.40 11.77 5.67
N GLU A 70 5.84 10.98 6.57
CA GLU A 70 6.45 10.68 7.87
C GLU A 70 7.45 9.52 7.80
N ALA A 71 7.40 8.71 6.74
CA ALA A 71 8.26 7.55 6.57
C ALA A 71 9.63 7.95 6.01
N LYS A 72 10.69 7.36 6.56
CA LYS A 72 12.04 7.44 5.99
C LYS A 72 12.19 6.49 4.80
N VAL A 73 11.60 5.31 4.91
CA VAL A 73 11.59 4.25 3.89
C VAL A 73 10.21 3.60 3.87
N ILE A 74 9.73 3.29 2.66
CA ILE A 74 8.42 2.69 2.42
C ILE A 74 8.62 1.34 1.72
N PHE A 75 7.91 0.31 2.18
CA PHE A 75 7.93 -1.04 1.64
C PHE A 75 6.57 -1.36 1.03
N VAL A 76 6.55 -1.76 -0.24
CA VAL A 76 5.30 -2.03 -0.97
C VAL A 76 5.43 -3.34 -1.74
N GLU A 77 4.46 -4.25 -1.55
CA GLU A 77 4.21 -5.32 -2.51
C GLU A 77 3.39 -4.72 -3.66
N VAL A 78 4.04 -4.41 -4.78
CA VAL A 78 3.35 -3.80 -5.93
C VAL A 78 2.40 -4.83 -6.53
N PRO A 79 1.11 -4.49 -6.74
CA PRO A 79 0.13 -5.45 -7.26
C PRO A 79 0.58 -5.91 -8.65
N VAL A 80 0.38 -7.18 -8.98
CA VAL A 80 0.80 -7.74 -10.28
C VAL A 80 -0.36 -8.34 -11.04
N GLY A 81 -0.57 -7.85 -12.27
CA GLY A 81 -1.54 -8.39 -13.21
C GLY A 81 -3.00 -8.32 -12.72
N SER A 82 -3.91 -8.74 -13.58
CA SER A 82 -5.31 -8.97 -13.23
C SER A 82 -5.98 -9.84 -14.28
N GLN A 83 -6.90 -10.69 -13.84
CA GLN A 83 -7.73 -11.52 -14.72
C GLN A 83 -8.97 -10.78 -15.27
N SER A 84 -9.20 -9.53 -14.84
CA SER A 84 -10.33 -8.71 -15.28
C SER A 84 -9.91 -7.28 -15.64
N ALA A 85 -10.70 -6.64 -16.51
CA ALA A 85 -10.53 -5.23 -16.85
C ALA A 85 -10.61 -4.32 -15.60
N ASN A 86 -11.51 -4.62 -14.67
CA ASN A 86 -11.63 -3.86 -13.42
C ASN A 86 -10.42 -4.03 -12.50
N GLY A 87 -9.85 -5.23 -12.39
CA GLY A 87 -8.62 -5.41 -11.63
C GLY A 87 -7.42 -4.76 -12.32
N MET A 88 -7.37 -4.72 -13.67
CA MET A 88 -6.32 -3.99 -14.40
C MET A 88 -6.43 -2.47 -14.16
N LYS A 89 -7.64 -1.93 -14.06
CA LYS A 89 -7.86 -0.54 -13.63
C LYS A 89 -7.33 -0.29 -12.22
N SER A 90 -7.68 -1.17 -11.26
CA SER A 90 -7.19 -1.08 -9.88
C SER A 90 -5.67 -1.08 -9.83
N TYR A 91 -5.04 -2.03 -10.52
CA TYR A 91 -3.60 -2.13 -10.69
C TYR A 91 -3.00 -0.82 -11.23
N GLY A 92 -3.54 -0.30 -12.35
CA GLY A 92 -3.05 0.93 -12.97
C GLY A 92 -3.14 2.15 -12.05
N VAL A 93 -4.23 2.29 -11.29
CA VAL A 93 -4.36 3.39 -10.32
C VAL A 93 -3.36 3.24 -9.17
N CYS A 94 -3.20 2.02 -8.62
CA CYS A 94 -2.25 1.79 -7.53
C CYS A 94 -0.82 2.13 -7.96
N VAL A 95 -0.37 1.64 -9.12
CA VAL A 95 0.95 1.95 -9.67
C VAL A 95 1.09 3.44 -9.98
N GLY A 96 0.03 4.09 -10.47
CA GLY A 96 0.02 5.54 -10.71
C GLY A 96 0.23 6.36 -9.42
N ILE A 97 -0.46 6.02 -8.34
CA ILE A 97 -0.30 6.68 -7.03
C ILE A 97 1.11 6.43 -6.47
N LEU A 98 1.59 5.18 -6.47
CA LEU A 98 2.93 4.83 -6.01
C LEU A 98 4.02 5.54 -6.82
N GLY A 99 3.85 5.59 -8.15
CA GLY A 99 4.77 6.30 -9.06
C GLY A 99 4.79 7.81 -8.80
N ALA A 100 3.63 8.42 -8.54
CA ALA A 100 3.55 9.83 -8.16
C ALA A 100 4.25 10.10 -6.82
N LEU A 101 4.07 9.24 -5.83
CA LEU A 101 4.72 9.36 -4.52
C LEU A 101 6.25 9.20 -4.65
N ARG A 102 6.72 8.23 -5.45
CA ARG A 102 8.15 8.10 -5.76
C ARG A 102 8.69 9.35 -6.44
N ALA A 103 7.96 9.95 -7.38
CA ALA A 103 8.34 11.19 -8.05
C ALA A 103 8.40 12.41 -7.10
N LEU A 104 7.65 12.38 -6.00
CA LEU A 104 7.72 13.39 -4.92
C LEU A 104 8.91 13.18 -3.96
N GLY A 105 9.77 12.20 -4.23
CA GLY A 105 11.00 11.94 -3.46
C GLY A 105 10.84 10.92 -2.33
N HIS A 106 9.72 10.20 -2.28
CA HIS A 106 9.53 9.13 -1.31
C HIS A 106 10.35 7.88 -1.71
N GLU A 107 11.17 7.38 -0.78
CA GLU A 107 11.97 6.17 -0.97
C GLU A 107 11.07 4.93 -0.84
N ILE A 108 10.71 4.33 -1.99
CA ILE A 108 9.85 3.16 -2.07
C ILE A 108 10.67 1.95 -2.51
N ILE A 109 10.82 1.00 -1.60
CA ILE A 109 11.39 -0.33 -1.83
C ILE A 109 10.25 -1.28 -2.21
N GLU A 110 10.38 -1.90 -3.38
CA GLU A 110 9.45 -2.92 -3.86
C GLU A 110 9.85 -4.27 -3.26
N VAL A 111 8.88 -4.95 -2.66
CA VAL A 111 9.06 -6.30 -2.12
C VAL A 111 8.21 -7.29 -2.92
N THR A 112 8.73 -8.49 -3.10
CA THR A 112 8.03 -9.57 -3.79
C THR A 112 7.17 -10.38 -2.81
N PRO A 113 6.11 -11.05 -3.29
CA PRO A 113 5.32 -11.94 -2.45
C PRO A 113 6.15 -13.07 -1.82
N ILE A 114 7.24 -13.48 -2.49
CA ILE A 114 8.14 -14.53 -1.98
C ILE A 114 8.98 -14.00 -0.81
N GLU A 115 9.51 -12.77 -0.92
CA GLU A 115 10.26 -12.14 0.17
C GLU A 115 9.38 -11.98 1.41
N ASN A 116 8.14 -11.52 1.24
CA ASN A 116 7.18 -11.39 2.34
C ASN A 116 6.92 -12.73 3.04
N LYS A 117 6.64 -13.79 2.27
CA LYS A 117 6.43 -15.15 2.83
C LYS A 117 7.62 -15.67 3.60
N VAL A 118 8.83 -15.51 3.04
CA VAL A 118 10.05 -15.97 3.69
C VAL A 118 10.34 -15.16 4.95
N ALA A 119 10.14 -13.83 4.90
CA ALA A 119 10.35 -12.96 6.05
C ALA A 119 9.38 -13.25 7.21
N LEU A 120 8.12 -13.56 6.90
CA LEU A 120 7.08 -13.78 7.91
C LEU A 120 7.06 -15.21 8.47
N SER A 121 7.32 -16.22 7.63
CA SER A 121 7.12 -17.62 8.04
C SER A 121 8.33 -18.54 7.79
N GLY A 122 9.41 -18.04 7.19
CA GLY A 122 10.56 -18.84 6.75
C GLY A 122 10.28 -19.77 5.56
N ILE A 123 9.07 -19.74 4.97
CA ILE A 123 8.62 -20.72 3.97
C ILE A 123 8.15 -20.00 2.71
N LYS A 124 8.78 -20.29 1.56
CA LYS A 124 8.43 -19.67 0.25
C LYS A 124 6.99 -19.94 -0.21
N THR A 125 6.42 -21.07 0.21
CA THR A 125 5.08 -21.54 -0.18
C THR A 125 4.05 -21.36 0.92
N ALA A 126 4.31 -20.51 1.92
CA ALA A 126 3.36 -20.27 3.01
C ALA A 126 1.98 -19.86 2.46
N SER A 127 0.93 -20.43 3.09
CA SER A 127 -0.44 -19.97 2.90
C SER A 127 -0.64 -18.64 3.61
N LYS A 128 -1.75 -17.96 3.32
CA LYS A 128 -2.10 -16.69 4.00
C LYS A 128 -2.25 -16.87 5.50
N ASP A 129 -2.88 -17.96 5.93
CA ASP A 129 -3.13 -18.24 7.35
C ASP A 129 -1.84 -18.52 8.15
N VAL A 130 -0.75 -18.90 7.49
CA VAL A 130 0.56 -19.11 8.13
C VAL A 130 1.34 -17.80 8.27
N MET A 131 0.93 -16.74 7.56
CA MET A 131 1.57 -15.43 7.60
C MET A 131 0.95 -14.48 8.64
N ILE A 132 -0.21 -14.82 9.22
CA ILE A 132 -0.98 -14.02 10.19
C ILE A 132 -0.90 -14.71 11.55
#